data_AF-E9CZU5-F1
#
_entry.id   AF-E9CZU5-F1
#
_cell.length_a   1.000
_cell.length_b   1.000
_cell.length_c   1.000
_cell.angle_alpha   90.00
_cell.angle_beta   90.00
_cell.angle_gamma   90.00
#
_symmetry.space_group_name_H-M   'P 1'
#
loop_
_entity.id
_entity.type
_entity.pdbx_description
1 polymer ?
#
loop_
_entity_poly.entity_id
_entity_poly.type
_entity_poly.pdbx_seq_one_letter_code
_entity_poly.pdbx_strand_id
1 'polypeptide(L)'
;MSQLPLSPPPEPRLEPQQPVPLTASVRITPIHELLPDIRVPAEPLPPHRYHPVTCAPLDVVELSLELQQLRKEHTTPVAALKAQRELAKEVKRRMEQTEAKMDSIQKQMKRKKEERDTERRVFSKIKKEKEGKM
;
A
#
# COMPACT_ATOMS: atom_id res chain seq x y z
N MET A 1 -31.35 26.62 3.92
CA MET A 1 -30.02 27.11 3.52
C MET A 1 -29.04 25.95 3.59
N SER A 2 -28.91 25.19 2.50
CA SER A 2 -28.01 24.04 2.40
C SER A 2 -26.61 24.55 2.05
N GLN A 3 -25.75 24.74 3.05
CA GLN A 3 -24.34 25.05 2.78
C GLN A 3 -23.69 23.76 2.26
N LEU A 4 -23.28 23.79 0.99
CA LEU A 4 -22.42 22.77 0.40
C LEU A 4 -21.11 22.72 1.20
N PRO A 5 -20.50 21.53 1.39
CA PRO A 5 -19.19 21.45 2.00
C PRO A 5 -18.20 22.30 1.17
N LEU A 6 -17.35 23.05 1.87
CA LEU A 6 -16.31 23.86 1.24
C LEU A 6 -15.48 22.95 0.33
N SER A 7 -15.46 23.28 -0.96
CA SER A 7 -14.61 22.61 -1.93
C SER A 7 -13.16 22.63 -1.44
N PRO A 8 -12.38 21.54 -1.63
CA PRO A 8 -10.95 21.60 -1.38
C PRO A 8 -10.34 22.74 -2.20
N PRO A 9 -9.28 23.39 -1.69
CA PRO A 9 -8.57 24.43 -2.43
C PRO A 9 -8.13 23.87 -3.79
N PRO A 10 -8.19 24.68 -4.86
CA PRO A 10 -7.73 24.24 -6.17
C PRO A 10 -6.28 23.78 -6.07
N GLU A 11 -6.01 22.55 -6.52
CA GLU A 11 -4.64 22.05 -6.64
C GLU A 11 -3.83 23.07 -7.45
N PRO A 12 -2.61 23.43 -7.01
CA PRO A 12 -1.75 24.28 -7.80
C PRO A 12 -1.59 23.61 -9.17
N ARG A 13 -1.98 24.31 -10.24
CA ARG A 13 -1.73 23.86 -11.60
C ARG A 13 -0.22 23.74 -11.78
N LEU A 14 0.29 22.53 -11.66
CA LEU A 14 1.65 22.23 -12.07
C LEU A 14 1.62 22.32 -13.59
N GLU A 15 2.23 23.39 -14.13
CA GLU A 15 2.66 23.47 -15.53
C GLU A 15 3.20 22.11 -15.98
N PRO A 16 2.98 21.66 -17.24
CA PRO A 16 3.47 20.37 -17.70
C PRO A 16 4.99 20.30 -17.45
N GLN A 17 5.35 19.57 -16.39
CA GLN A 17 6.74 19.51 -15.95
C GLN A 17 7.53 18.88 -17.07
N GLN A 18 8.56 19.59 -17.55
CA GLN A 18 9.52 19.01 -18.48
C GLN A 18 10.01 17.68 -17.91
N PRO A 19 10.17 16.64 -18.74
CA PRO A 19 10.59 15.33 -18.27
C PRO A 19 11.88 15.48 -17.48
N VAL A 20 11.79 15.24 -16.17
CA VAL A 20 12.91 15.38 -15.25
C VAL A 20 13.99 14.40 -15.69
N PRO A 21 15.24 14.82 -15.96
CA PRO A 21 16.31 13.92 -16.36
C PRO A 21 16.53 12.81 -15.33
N LEU A 22 16.93 11.62 -15.77
CA LEU A 22 17.22 10.48 -14.88
C LEU A 22 18.35 10.78 -13.89
N THR A 23 19.23 11.72 -14.23
CA THR A 23 20.36 12.20 -13.43
C THR A 23 20.00 13.31 -12.45
N ALA A 24 18.75 13.82 -12.45
CA ALA A 24 18.35 14.92 -11.59
C ALA A 24 18.27 14.50 -10.11
N SER A 25 18.77 15.35 -9.21
CA SER A 25 18.82 15.06 -7.76
C SER A 25 17.45 14.70 -7.17
N VAL A 26 16.37 15.27 -7.70
CA VAL A 26 14.99 14.99 -7.25
C VAL A 26 14.56 13.54 -7.47
N ARG A 27 15.18 12.81 -8.41
CA ARG A 27 14.89 11.37 -8.67
C ARG A 27 15.68 10.42 -7.76
N ILE A 28 16.78 10.89 -7.18
CA ILE A 28 17.68 10.08 -6.34
C ILE A 28 17.56 10.44 -4.85
N THR A 29 16.86 11.52 -4.51
CA THR A 29 16.66 11.92 -3.10
C THR A 29 15.46 11.17 -2.54
N PRO A 30 15.60 10.43 -1.43
CA PRO A 30 14.48 9.77 -0.77
C PRO A 30 13.40 10.79 -0.40
N ILE A 31 12.14 10.44 -0.61
CA ILE A 31 11.00 11.29 -0.20
C ILE A 31 10.87 11.42 1.32
N HIS A 32 11.59 10.57 2.08
CA HIS A 32 11.59 10.54 3.53
C HIS A 32 12.92 9.98 4.06
N GLU A 33 13.42 10.52 5.17
CA GLU A 33 14.73 10.16 5.76
C GLU A 33 14.84 8.69 6.19
N LEU A 34 13.71 8.06 6.55
CA LEU A 34 13.65 6.64 6.91
C LEU A 34 13.64 5.69 5.71
N LEU A 35 13.50 6.21 4.48
CA LEU A 35 13.53 5.36 3.30
C LEU A 35 14.98 5.11 2.86
N PRO A 36 15.31 3.88 2.47
CA PRO A 36 16.65 3.57 1.99
C PRO A 36 16.95 4.35 0.71
N ASP A 37 18.19 4.84 0.62
CA ASP A 37 18.72 5.47 -0.58
C ASP A 37 18.87 4.42 -1.70
N ILE A 38 18.01 4.48 -2.72
CA ILE A 38 18.10 3.59 -3.88
C ILE A 38 18.96 4.28 -4.92
N ARG A 39 20.26 3.99 -4.88
CA ARG A 39 21.21 4.52 -5.88
C ARG A 39 21.07 3.76 -7.18
N VAL A 40 20.48 4.41 -8.19
CA VAL A 40 20.57 3.94 -9.56
C VAL A 40 22.02 4.15 -10.04
N PRO A 41 22.73 3.09 -10.42
CA PRO A 41 24.10 3.20 -10.93
C PRO A 41 24.13 4.06 -12.19
N ALA A 42 25.10 4.97 -12.27
CA ALA A 42 25.28 5.85 -13.44
C ALA A 42 25.81 5.09 -14.68
N GLU A 43 26.53 3.98 -14.46
CA GLU A 43 27.05 3.11 -15.50
C GLU A 43 26.27 1.80 -15.58
N PRO A 44 26.18 1.16 -16.76
CA PRO A 44 25.54 -0.13 -16.90
C PRO A 44 26.20 -1.17 -16.00
N LEU A 45 25.44 -1.70 -15.03
CA LEU A 45 25.96 -2.75 -14.19
C LEU A 45 26.15 -4.06 -14.98
N PRO A 46 27.17 -4.86 -14.61
CA PRO A 46 27.29 -6.22 -15.11
C PRO A 46 25.99 -7.02 -14.88
N PRO A 47 25.51 -7.75 -15.90
CA PRO A 47 24.30 -8.54 -15.79
C PRO A 47 24.47 -9.66 -14.73
N HIS A 48 23.38 -10.00 -14.05
CA HIS A 48 23.30 -11.10 -13.07
C HIS A 48 24.20 -10.98 -11.83
N ARG A 49 24.79 -9.81 -11.58
CA ARG A 49 25.62 -9.56 -10.38
C ARG A 49 24.96 -8.66 -9.34
N TYR A 50 23.80 -8.10 -9.66
CA TYR A 50 23.14 -7.12 -8.81
C TYR A 50 21.65 -7.43 -8.71
N HIS A 51 21.07 -7.09 -7.56
CA HIS A 51 19.66 -7.27 -7.29
C HIS A 51 18.82 -6.32 -8.17
N PRO A 52 17.82 -6.82 -8.91
CA PRO A 52 17.14 -6.06 -9.97
C PRO A 52 16.31 -4.87 -9.45
N VAL A 53 15.93 -4.88 -8.17
CA VAL A 53 15.12 -3.81 -7.56
C VAL A 53 15.98 -2.82 -6.78
N THR A 54 17.03 -3.29 -6.11
CA THR A 54 17.81 -2.48 -5.18
C THR A 54 19.17 -2.07 -5.72
N CYS A 55 19.59 -2.64 -6.86
CA CYS A 55 20.93 -2.46 -7.44
C CYS A 55 22.07 -2.80 -6.47
N ALA A 56 21.81 -3.56 -5.40
CA ALA A 56 22.82 -4.03 -4.47
C ALA A 56 23.61 -5.20 -5.08
N PRO A 57 24.94 -5.30 -4.87
CA PRO A 57 25.71 -6.47 -5.28
C PRO A 57 25.12 -7.75 -4.69
N LEU A 58 24.99 -8.79 -5.50
CA LEU A 58 24.58 -10.10 -5.05
C LEU A 58 25.75 -10.80 -4.34
N ASP A 59 25.52 -11.27 -3.12
CA ASP A 59 26.46 -12.13 -2.42
C ASP A 59 26.31 -13.58 -2.93
N VAL A 60 27.30 -14.02 -3.72
CA VAL A 60 27.31 -15.37 -4.31
C VAL A 60 27.41 -16.45 -3.24
N VAL A 61 28.05 -16.18 -2.11
CA VAL A 61 28.21 -17.15 -1.01
C VAL A 61 26.88 -17.35 -0.30
N GLU A 62 26.20 -16.24 0.02
CA GLU A 62 24.86 -16.26 0.63
C GLU A 62 23.85 -16.97 -0.28
N LEU A 63 23.81 -16.60 -1.57
CA LEU A 63 22.92 -17.23 -2.55
C LEU A 63 23.19 -18.73 -2.71
N SER A 64 24.45 -19.15 -2.65
CA SER A 64 24.82 -20.56 -2.74
C SER A 64 24.33 -21.35 -1.52
N LEU A 65 24.43 -20.75 -0.33
CA LEU A 65 23.92 -21.35 0.91
C LEU A 65 22.39 -21.47 0.88
N GLU A 66 21.69 -20.41 0.49
CA GLU A 66 20.24 -20.39 0.36
C GLU A 66 19.76 -21.43 -0.66
N LEU A 67 20.44 -21.52 -1.81
CA LEU A 67 20.13 -22.50 -2.85
C LEU A 67 20.39 -23.95 -2.38
N GLN A 68 21.45 -24.18 -1.59
CA GLN A 68 21.69 -25.49 -0.99
C GLN A 68 20.58 -25.84 0.02
N GLN A 69 20.13 -24.88 0.81
CA GLN A 69 19.04 -25.06 1.76
C GLN A 69 17.72 -25.39 1.03
N LEU A 70 17.40 -24.65 -0.03
CA LEU A 70 16.21 -24.89 -0.84
C LEU A 70 16.23 -26.28 -1.48
N ARG A 71 17.39 -26.78 -1.91
CA ARG A 71 17.56 -28.15 -2.42
C ARG A 71 17.32 -29.22 -1.35
N LYS A 72 17.66 -28.95 -0.08
CA LYS A 72 17.36 -29.86 1.04
C LYS A 72 15.86 -29.89 1.32
N GLU A 73 15.21 -28.73 1.32
CA GLU A 73 13.77 -28.58 1.58
C GLU A 73 12.90 -29.12 0.45
N HIS A 74 13.36 -28.97 -0.79
CA HIS A 74 12.66 -29.40 -2.00
C HIS A 74 13.57 -30.28 -2.85
N THR A 75 13.73 -31.53 -2.41
CA THR A 75 14.63 -32.51 -3.04
C THR A 75 14.30 -32.82 -4.49
N THR A 76 13.03 -32.64 -4.90
CA THR A 76 12.59 -32.85 -6.28
C THR A 76 11.93 -31.60 -6.86
N PRO A 77 12.03 -31.37 -8.19
CA PRO A 77 11.32 -30.28 -8.84
C PRO A 77 9.80 -30.34 -8.62
N VAL A 78 9.23 -31.55 -8.55
CA VAL A 78 7.80 -31.75 -8.29
C VAL A 78 7.42 -31.31 -6.88
N ALA A 79 8.27 -31.60 -5.88
CA ALA A 79 8.07 -31.13 -4.51
C ALA A 79 8.13 -29.60 -4.42
N ALA A 80 9.09 -28.96 -5.10
CA ALA A 80 9.20 -27.50 -5.17
C ALA A 80 7.94 -26.87 -5.78
N LEU A 81 7.46 -27.40 -6.91
CA LEU A 81 6.23 -26.92 -7.55
C LEU A 81 4.99 -27.12 -6.67
N LYS A 82 4.91 -28.22 -5.92
CA LYS A 82 3.82 -28.45 -4.97
C LYS A 82 3.87 -27.43 -3.83
N ALA A 83 5.04 -27.20 -3.24
CA ALA A 83 5.22 -26.22 -2.17
C ALA A 83 4.82 -24.80 -2.64
N GLN A 84 5.25 -24.41 -3.84
CA GLN A 84 4.87 -23.12 -4.43
C GLN A 84 3.34 -22.99 -4.60
N ARG A 85 2.66 -24.04 -5.07
CA ARG A 85 1.20 -24.02 -5.21
C ARG A 85 0.47 -23.91 -3.88
N GLU A 86 0.92 -24.62 -2.85
CA GLU A 86 0.31 -24.54 -1.52
C GLU A 86 0.55 -23.16 -0.88
N LEU A 87 1.74 -22.59 -1.05
CA LEU A 87 2.01 -21.21 -0.62
C LEU A 87 1.09 -20.21 -1.33
N ALA A 88 0.92 -20.34 -2.65
CA ALA A 88 0.01 -19.47 -3.41
C ALA A 88 -1.45 -19.60 -2.93
N LYS A 89 -1.91 -20.80 -2.61
CA LYS A 89 -3.25 -21.02 -2.03
C LYS A 89 -3.40 -20.36 -0.67
N GLU A 90 -2.39 -20.48 0.21
CA GLU A 90 -2.42 -19.86 1.54
C GLU A 90 -2.42 -18.34 1.45
N VAL A 91 -1.62 -17.75 0.55
CA VAL A 91 -1.63 -16.30 0.31
C VAL A 91 -3.01 -15.86 -0.18
N LYS A 92 -3.60 -16.56 -1.16
CA LYS A 92 -4.94 -16.26 -1.66
C LYS A 92 -5.99 -16.31 -0.55
N ARG A 93 -5.96 -17.35 0.28
CA ARG A 93 -6.85 -17.49 1.45
C ARG A 93 -6.72 -16.31 2.41
N ARG A 94 -5.49 -15.84 2.68
CA ARG A 94 -5.25 -14.67 3.55
C ARG A 94 -5.79 -13.37 2.94
N MET A 95 -5.68 -13.21 1.63
CA MET A 95 -6.25 -12.07 0.92
C MET A 95 -7.77 -12.06 1.05
N GLU A 96 -8.44 -13.17 0.75
CA GLU A 96 -9.90 -13.30 0.86
C GLU A 96 -10.40 -13.05 2.29
N GLN A 97 -9.66 -13.54 3.30
CA GLN A 97 -10.01 -13.27 4.71
C GLN A 97 -9.85 -11.80 5.09
N THR A 98 -8.83 -11.14 4.56
CA THR A 98 -8.60 -9.70 4.81
C THR A 98 -9.70 -8.88 4.15
N GLU A 99 -10.05 -9.20 2.90
CA GLU A 99 -11.14 -8.57 2.15
C GLU A 99 -12.48 -8.70 2.87
N ALA A 100 -12.84 -9.92 3.31
CA ALA A 100 -14.07 -10.15 4.06
C ALA A 100 -14.14 -9.36 5.38
N LYS A 101 -12.99 -9.19 6.07
CA LYS A 101 -12.91 -8.35 7.27
C LYS A 101 -13.10 -6.88 6.94
N MET A 102 -12.47 -6.38 5.87
CA MET A 102 -12.63 -5.00 5.41
C MET A 102 -14.08 -4.69 5.07
N ASP A 103 -14.76 -5.58 4.33
CA ASP A 103 -16.18 -5.44 3.99
C ASP A 103 -17.08 -5.39 5.24
N SER A 104 -16.81 -6.27 6.21
CA SER A 104 -17.54 -6.31 7.48
C SER A 104 -17.37 -5.00 8.26
N ILE A 105 -16.13 -4.51 8.37
CA ILE A 105 -15.81 -3.24 9.04
C ILE A 105 -16.51 -2.09 8.31
N GLN A 106 -16.43 -2.03 6.99
CA GLN A 106 -17.07 -0.98 6.20
C GLN A 106 -18.60 -0.97 6.40
N LYS A 107 -19.23 -2.15 6.45
CA LYS A 107 -20.66 -2.28 6.74
C LYS A 107 -21.01 -1.80 8.15
N GLN A 108 -20.20 -2.14 9.15
CA GLN A 108 -20.39 -1.65 10.53
C GLN A 108 -20.23 -0.13 10.62
N MET A 109 -19.22 0.42 9.96
CA MET A 109 -18.99 1.86 9.89
C MET A 109 -20.14 2.61 9.22
N LYS A 110 -20.71 2.05 8.15
CA LYS A 110 -21.89 2.59 7.49
C LYS A 110 -23.10 2.61 8.43
N ARG A 111 -23.40 1.49 9.11
CA ARG A 111 -24.49 1.40 10.10
C ARG A 111 -24.31 2.42 11.23
N LYS A 112 -23.11 2.52 11.79
CA LYS A 112 -22.80 3.48 12.86
C LYS A 112 -22.91 4.93 12.39
N LYS A 113 -22.61 5.22 11.13
CA LYS A 113 -22.85 6.54 10.53
C LYS A 113 -24.35 6.83 10.45
N GLU A 114 -25.15 5.89 9.95
CA GLU A 114 -26.60 6.03 9.84
C GLU A 114 -27.27 6.22 11.21
N GLU A 115 -26.90 5.43 12.22
CA GLU A 115 -27.36 5.58 13.62
C GLU A 115 -27.05 6.98 14.17
N ARG A 116 -25.81 7.45 14.00
CA ARG A 116 -25.41 8.77 14.48
C ARG A 116 -26.18 9.90 13.77
N ASP A 117 -26.46 9.73 12.48
CA ASP A 117 -27.16 10.74 11.69
C ASP A 117 -28.64 10.84 12.07
N THR A 118 -29.29 9.71 12.40
CA THR A 118 -30.67 9.71 12.93
C THR A 118 -30.73 10.33 14.31
N GLU A 119 -29.81 9.96 15.22
CA GLU A 119 -29.69 10.58 16.55
C GLU A 119 -29.53 12.10 16.44
N ARG A 120 -28.58 12.59 15.62
CA ARG A 120 -28.37 14.03 15.38
C ARG A 120 -29.63 14.72 14.87
N ARG A 121 -30.38 14.05 13.99
CA ARG A 121 -31.64 14.58 13.44
C ARG A 121 -32.72 14.67 14.52
N VAL A 122 -32.83 13.68 15.41
CA VAL A 122 -33.74 13.70 16.56
C VAL A 122 -33.35 14.79 17.55
N PHE A 123 -32.08 14.86 17.97
CA PHE A 123 -31.58 15.90 18.86
C PHE A 123 -31.83 17.31 18.32
N SER A 124 -31.61 17.52 17.02
CA SER A 124 -31.86 18.82 16.37
C SER A 124 -33.34 19.22 16.39
N LYS A 125 -34.26 18.25 16.25
CA LYS A 125 -35.71 18.51 16.34
C LYS A 125 -36.11 18.90 17.77
N ILE A 126 -35.68 18.13 18.76
CA ILE A 126 -35.96 18.39 20.18
C ILE A 126 -35.42 19.76 20.61
N LYS A 127 -34.20 20.11 20.19
CA LYS A 127 -33.59 21.40 20.47
C LYS A 127 -34.43 22.56 19.91
N LYS A 128 -34.84 22.47 18.64
CA LYS A 128 -35.70 23.49 18.00
C LYS A 128 -37.07 23.62 18.68
N GLU A 129 -37.68 22.51 19.08
CA GLU A 129 -38.96 22.55 19.81
C GLU A 129 -38.83 23.18 21.20
N LYS A 130 -37.70 22.96 21.89
CA LYS A 130 -37.40 23.64 23.16
C LYS A 130 -37.19 25.13 22.97
N GLU A 131 -36.42 25.52 21.95
CA GLU A 131 -36.10 26.94 21.66
C GLU A 131 -37.32 27.71 21.14
N GLY A 132 -38.27 27.06 20.45
CA GLY A 132 -39.52 27.70 19.99
C GLY A 132 -40.67 27.69 21.00
N LYS A 133 -40.51 27.00 22.14
CA LYS A 133 -41.48 27.01 23.27
C LYS A 133 -41.10 27.99 24.38
N MET A 134 -39.91 28.59 24.32
CA MET A 134 -39.52 29.76 25.12
C MET A 134 -39.78 31.04 24.31
#